data_AF-A0A6B9XYT6-F1
#
_entry.id   AF-A0A6B9XYT6-F1
#
_cell.length_a   1.000
_cell.length_b   1.000
_cell.length_c   1.000
_cell.angle_alpha   90.00
_cell.angle_beta   90.00
_cell.angle_gamma   90.00
#
_symmetry.space_group_name_H-M   'P 1'
#
loop_
_entity.id
_entity.type
_entity.pdbx_description
1 polymer ?
#
loop_
_entity_poly.entity_id
_entity_poly.type
_entity_poly.pdbx_seq_one_letter_code
_entity_poly.pdbx_strand_id
1 'polypeptide(L)' 'VGKQPIRETNIYMYLYFVFFIIFGSFFTLNLFIGVIIDNFNEQKKKAGGSLEMFMTEDQKKYYKRP' A
#
# COMPACT_ATOMS: atom_id res chain seq x y z
N VAL A 1 -7.57 -37.26 2.73
CA VAL A 1 -6.98 -37.04 4.06
C VAL A 1 -6.28 -38.34 4.48
N GLY A 2 -5.09 -38.27 5.08
CA GLY A 2 -4.36 -39.47 5.54
C GLY A 2 -3.47 -40.18 4.50
N LYS A 3 -3.17 -39.56 3.35
CA LYS A 3 -2.20 -40.07 2.36
C LYS A 3 -0.94 -39.20 2.37
N GLN A 4 0.23 -39.82 2.20
CA GLN A 4 1.49 -39.08 2.05
C GLN A 4 1.49 -38.29 0.72
N PRO A 5 1.96 -37.03 0.69
CA PRO A 5 2.04 -36.26 -0.54
C PRO A 5 3.07 -36.87 -1.50
N ILE A 6 2.70 -36.93 -2.78
CA ILE A 6 3.58 -37.32 -3.88
C ILE A 6 3.99 -36.04 -4.60
N ARG A 7 5.29 -35.93 -4.95
CA ARG A 7 5.80 -34.76 -5.67
C ARG A 7 5.00 -34.53 -6.96
N GLU A 8 4.60 -33.28 -7.18
CA GLU A 8 3.89 -32.82 -8.38
C GLU A 8 2.56 -33.54 -8.69
N THR A 9 1.96 -34.20 -7.69
CA THR A 9 0.69 -34.93 -7.88
C THR A 9 -0.47 -34.06 -8.37
N ASN A 10 -0.40 -32.74 -8.19
CA ASN A 10 -1.41 -31.79 -8.66
C ASN A 10 -0.77 -30.48 -9.13
N ILE A 11 -0.21 -30.52 -10.34
CA ILE A 11 0.41 -29.35 -10.99
C ILE A 11 -0.59 -28.21 -11.25
N TYR A 12 -1.90 -28.51 -11.40
CA TYR A 12 -2.92 -27.48 -11.63
C TYR A 12 -3.09 -26.53 -10.44
N MET A 13 -2.62 -26.89 -9.24
CA MET A 13 -2.61 -26.00 -8.08
C MET A 13 -1.75 -24.74 -8.28
N TYR A 14 -0.77 -24.76 -9.18
CA TYR A 14 -0.03 -23.54 -9.53
C TYR A 14 -0.94 -22.47 -10.14
N LEU A 15 -1.94 -22.86 -10.95
CA LEU A 15 -2.88 -21.92 -11.55
C LEU A 15 -3.73 -21.21 -10.50
N TYR A 16 -4.11 -21.90 -9.42
CA TYR A 16 -4.78 -21.27 -8.28
C TYR A 16 -3.95 -20.13 -7.70
N PHE A 17 -2.66 -20.35 -7.44
CA PHE A 17 -1.77 -19.31 -6.93
C PHE A 17 -1.55 -18.18 -7.94
N VAL A 18 -1.46 -18.48 -9.24
CA VAL A 18 -1.33 -17.46 -10.28
C VAL A 18 -2.53 -16.52 -10.28
N PHE A 19 -3.76 -17.03 -10.32
CA PHE A 19 -4.95 -16.20 -10.27
C PHE A 19 -5.06 -15.45 -8.94
N PHE A 20 -4.78 -16.12 -7.82
CA PHE A 20 -4.78 -15.48 -6.51
C PHE A 20 -3.77 -14.33 -6.43
N ILE A 21 -2.56 -14.48 -6.98
CA ILE A 21 -1.56 -13.41 -6.99
C ILE A 21 -2.02 -12.27 -7.89
N ILE A 22 -2.55 -12.54 -9.09
CA ILE A 22 -3.00 -11.49 -10.02
C ILE A 22 -4.13 -10.67 -9.38
N PHE A 23 -5.23 -11.33 -8.98
CA PHE A 23 -6.37 -10.64 -8.39
C PHE A 23 -6.03 -10.09 -7.01
N GLY A 24 -5.47 -10.92 -6.14
CA GLY A 24 -5.13 -10.57 -4.76
C GLY A 24 -4.12 -9.43 -4.68
N SER A 25 -3.03 -9.45 -5.45
CA SER A 25 -2.04 -8.36 -5.41
C SER A 25 -2.60 -7.08 -6.01
N PHE A 26 -3.33 -7.16 -7.12
CA PHE A 26 -3.92 -5.97 -7.73
C PHE A 26 -4.91 -5.29 -6.77
N PHE A 27 -5.82 -6.04 -6.15
CA PHE A 27 -6.76 -5.47 -5.19
C PHE A 27 -6.07 -5.01 -3.91
N THR A 28 -5.17 -5.83 -3.34
CA THR A 28 -4.51 -5.51 -2.06
C THR A 28 -3.62 -4.29 -2.19
N LEU A 29 -2.79 -4.19 -3.24
CA LEU A 29 -1.90 -3.05 -3.43
C LEU A 29 -2.67 -1.76 -3.73
N ASN A 30 -3.65 -1.82 -4.64
CA ASN A 30 -4.42 -0.63 -5.01
C ASN A 30 -5.27 -0.13 -3.83
N LEU A 31 -5.89 -1.03 -3.07
CA LEU A 31 -6.64 -0.66 -1.87
C LEU A 31 -5.71 -0.07 -0.81
N PHE A 32 -4.56 -0.70 -0.58
CA PHE A 32 -3.59 -0.24 0.42
C PHE A 32 -3.05 1.16 0.09
N ILE A 33 -2.64 1.38 -1.16
CA ILE A 33 -2.19 2.70 -1.64
C ILE A 33 -3.33 3.72 -1.52
N GLY A 34 -4.57 3.35 -1.88
CA GLY A 34 -5.74 4.22 -1.74
C GLY A 34 -5.96 4.68 -0.30
N VAL A 35 -5.99 3.75 0.66
CA VAL A 35 -6.15 4.06 2.09
C VAL A 35 -5.02 4.96 2.60
N ILE A 36 -3.78 4.70 2.19
CA ILE A 36 -2.64 5.53 2.55
C ILE A 36 -2.82 6.95 2.01
N ILE A 37 -3.08 7.10 0.71
CA ILE A 37 -3.23 8.41 0.07
C ILE A 37 -4.39 9.19 0.69
N ASP A 38 -5.52 8.53 0.95
CA ASP A 38 -6.68 9.16 1.58
C ASP A 38 -6.35 9.66 2.98
N ASN A 39 -5.66 8.84 3.78
CA ASN A 39 -5.21 9.25 5.11
C ASN A 39 -4.22 10.42 5.05
N PHE A 40 -3.26 10.40 4.12
CA PHE A 40 -2.33 11.51 3.90
C PHE A 40 -3.07 12.78 3.48
N ASN A 41 -4.07 12.69 2.60
CA ASN A 41 -4.88 13.83 2.19
C ASN A 41 -5.71 14.40 3.35
N GLU A 42 -6.24 13.55 4.22
CA GLU A 42 -6.94 13.99 5.43
C GLU A 42 -5.99 14.72 6.39
N GLN A 43 -4.82 14.15 6.65
CA GLN A 43 -3.79 14.80 7.48
C GLN A 43 -3.33 16.12 6.88
N LYS A 44 -3.11 16.18 5.57
CA LYS A 44 -2.76 17.41 4.84
C LYS A 44 -3.81 18.49 5.01
N LYS A 45 -5.10 18.16 4.92
CA LYS A 45 -6.20 19.12 5.14
C LYS A 45 -6.23 19.63 6.57
N LYS A 46 -6.01 18.77 7.56
CA LYS A 46 -5.96 19.16 8.99
C LYS A 46 -4.73 20.00 9.32
N ALA A 47 -3.60 19.71 8.71
CA ALA A 47 -2.34 20.41 8.93
C ALA A 47 -2.26 21.78 8.22
N GLY A 48 -3.21 22.10 7.32
CA GLY A 48 -3.28 23.36 6.57
C GLY A 48 -2.51 23.36 5.24
N GLY A 49 -1.85 22.25 4.89
CA GLY A 49 -1.20 22.04 3.59
C GLY A 49 -0.04 21.05 3.67
N SER A 50 0.51 20.66 2.51
CA SER A 50 1.66 19.73 2.46
C SER A 50 2.89 20.31 3.15
N LEU A 51 3.10 21.62 2.98
CA LEU A 51 4.21 22.34 3.57
C LEU A 51 4.18 22.28 5.11
N GLU A 52 2.99 22.30 5.69
CA GLU A 52 2.80 22.29 7.14
C GLU A 52 2.89 20.89 7.75
N MET A 53 2.51 19.87 6.98
CA MET A 53 2.55 18.46 7.39
C MET A 53 3.96 17.87 7.42
N PHE A 54 4.85 18.29 6.51
CA PHE A 54 6.16 17.64 6.33
C PHE A 54 7.36 18.44 6.84
N MET A 55 7.16 19.68 7.30
CA MET A 55 8.26 20.55 7.72
C MET A 55 8.13 21.00 9.17
N THR A 56 9.26 21.17 9.82
CA THR A 56 9.33 21.80 11.15
C THR A 56 9.12 23.31 11.05
N GLU A 57 8.79 23.95 12.17
CA GLU A 57 8.58 25.41 12.22
C GLU A 57 9.80 26.21 11.76
N ASP A 58 11.02 25.76 12.11
CA ASP A 58 12.25 26.40 11.67
C ASP A 58 12.41 26.32 10.14
N GLN A 59 12.13 25.17 9.53
CA GLN A 59 12.19 24.99 8.07
C GLN A 59 11.16 25.89 7.36
N LYS A 60 9.94 26.03 7.92
CA LYS A 60 8.91 26.94 7.39
C LYS A 60 9.38 28.38 7.39
N LYS A 61 10.08 28.82 8.44
CA LYS A 61 10.63 30.17 8.56
C LYS A 61 11.66 30.48 7.47
N TYR A 62 12.48 29.51 7.07
CA TYR A 62 13.43 29.69 5.97
C TYR A 62 12.74 29.76 4.61
N TYR A 63 11.72 28.93 4.37
CA TYR A 63 10.98 28.92 3.10
C TYR A 63 10.17 30.21 2.84
N LYS A 64 9.65 30.85 3.91
CA LYS A 64 8.85 32.08 3.81
C LYS A 64 9.67 33.37 3.73
N ARG A 65 11.01 33.31 3.71
CA ARG A 65 11.86 34.49 3.52
C ARG A 65 11.86 34.90 2.04
N PRO A 66 11.80 36.21 1.72
CA PRO A 66 11.81 36.72 0.35
C PRO A 66 13.13 36.42 -0.36
#